data_AF-A0AAD5KY50-F1
#
_entry.id   AF-A0AAD5KY50-F1
#
_cell.length_a   1.000
_cell.length_b   1.000
_cell.length_c   1.000
_cell.angle_alpha   90.00
_cell.angle_beta   90.00
_cell.angle_gamma   90.00
#
_symmetry.space_group_name_H-M   'P 1'
#
loop_
_entity.id
_entity.type
_entity.pdbx_description
1 polymer ?
#
loop_
_entity_poly.entity_id
_entity_poly.type
_entity_poly.pdbx_seq_one_letter_code
_entity_poly.pdbx_strand_id
1 'polypeptide(L)'
;MASTTVNGVDEFFQVVASGSVNDLCKILQKEGPEKSSKLAQSYNEKGETPLLVAIGKKQFPVMNMLVDLLGVNIGQVGHFTSNGVNYADCPPLFAAIVSDEVSCIDYLFKKRITRDRPSLDLNSFMSSSITCRQKANILMLFGATYMLSDSRRSFLHGLSYWKKAMTLSSSTTDAIKSQIPYKFSIPVFRFTDSTSEMMALEQIERMAKRETVLDRQFVLDQALDVSQRVLIDMQLFPTVFIITHFFSYSMAHSPLPHEFQSKTRDELERLSNLVIYILELLKLWWEKERPSSCIKEQDWHITGLAISHSWNFFESLRTAIPDYVLSFRDSMFAFDFVFQHLPRMYTKFWPEDKQLRPTNIDLMAELALNISVTIFGRLSQFSHEERQQFGQRVSDCVRLYGASGTDKPNLLLKACCLKYVSIQKVANYEKFVQLLLDAGEDPNATDKEGNTALHCLLAKNQVEYELTSPWDNPTSAGRSSTVSKNYVALTRLLLESGCHVDQRNKAGVTILELLKRNRKMQENFNTKPFDRYLKQVVDAVLPLTCYSAQVIRKHKRSTKDLPLALQLFVRRH
;
A
#
# COMPACT_ATOMS: atom_id res chain seq x y z
N MET A 1 21.86 -22.65 47.03
CA MET A 1 22.80 -22.35 45.93
C MET A 1 23.15 -23.68 45.28
N ALA A 2 22.54 -23.99 44.14
CA ALA A 2 22.91 -25.14 43.32
C ALA A 2 23.29 -24.58 41.96
N SER A 3 24.50 -24.89 41.50
CA SER A 3 25.05 -24.41 40.24
C SER A 3 24.19 -24.92 39.07
N THR A 4 23.29 -24.10 38.56
CA THR A 4 22.93 -24.15 37.15
C THR A 4 24.22 -23.94 36.38
N THR A 5 24.81 -25.04 35.90
CA THR A 5 26.03 -25.05 35.11
C THR A 5 25.88 -24.07 33.95
N VAL A 6 26.84 -23.15 33.83
CA VAL A 6 26.93 -22.09 32.79
C VAL A 6 26.55 -22.62 31.39
N ASN A 7 26.94 -23.86 31.06
CA ASN A 7 26.59 -24.55 29.81
C ASN A 7 25.08 -24.62 29.49
N GLY A 8 24.20 -24.75 30.48
CA GLY A 8 22.76 -24.89 30.24
C GLY A 8 22.05 -23.57 29.92
N VAL A 9 22.59 -22.45 30.41
CA VAL A 9 22.09 -21.11 30.06
C VAL A 9 22.51 -20.78 28.64
N ASP A 10 23.78 -21.00 28.29
CA ASP A 10 24.28 -20.73 26.94
C ASP A 10 23.58 -21.59 25.87
N GLU A 11 23.36 -22.88 26.13
CA GLU A 11 22.61 -23.77 25.25
C GLU A 11 21.17 -23.26 25.03
N PHE A 12 20.49 -22.82 26.09
CA PHE A 12 19.14 -22.26 25.99
C PHE A 12 19.11 -20.99 25.12
N PHE A 13 20.05 -20.06 25.33
CA PHE A 13 20.13 -18.83 24.55
C PHE A 13 20.50 -19.08 23.08
N GLN A 14 21.36 -20.05 22.79
CA GLN A 14 21.66 -20.47 21.41
C GLN A 14 20.43 -21.02 20.70
N VAL A 15 19.64 -21.86 21.38
CA VAL A 15 18.39 -22.39 20.82
C VAL A 15 17.37 -21.27 20.61
N VAL A 16 17.22 -20.36 21.56
CA VAL A 16 16.35 -19.17 21.40
C VAL A 16 16.78 -18.33 20.19
N ALA A 17 18.09 -18.11 20.01
CA ALA A 17 18.61 -17.37 18.87
C ALA A 17 18.42 -18.10 17.53
N SER A 18 18.45 -19.44 17.54
CA SER A 18 18.27 -20.27 16.33
C SER A 18 16.84 -20.22 15.77
N GLY A 19 15.85 -19.92 16.60
CA GLY A 19 14.43 -19.97 16.22
C GLY A 19 13.81 -21.37 16.24
N SER A 20 14.56 -22.42 16.62
CA SER A 20 14.07 -23.79 16.62
C SER A 20 13.10 -24.05 17.77
N VAL A 21 11.80 -24.00 17.49
CA VAL A 21 10.74 -24.35 18.44
C VAL A 21 10.89 -25.80 18.92
N ASN A 22 11.30 -26.71 18.03
CA ASN A 22 11.48 -28.12 18.35
C ASN A 22 12.61 -28.34 19.36
N ASP A 23 13.75 -27.68 19.17
CA ASP A 23 14.87 -27.84 20.10
C ASP A 23 14.61 -27.13 21.43
N LEU A 24 13.87 -26.02 21.39
CA LEU A 24 13.39 -25.37 22.61
C LEU A 24 12.50 -26.33 23.42
N CYS A 25 11.52 -26.98 22.78
CA CYS A 25 10.69 -28.00 23.42
C CYS A 25 11.50 -29.14 24.05
N LYS A 26 12.57 -29.63 23.38
CA LYS A 26 13.43 -30.68 23.93
C LYS A 26 14.14 -30.22 25.22
N ILE A 27 14.66 -28.99 25.24
CA ILE A 27 15.27 -28.42 26.45
C ILE A 27 14.23 -28.32 27.57
N LEU A 28 13.03 -27.82 27.26
CA LEU A 28 11.96 -27.66 28.26
C LEU A 28 11.52 -29.01 28.85
N GLN A 29 11.46 -30.06 28.04
CA GLN A 29 11.15 -31.44 28.48
C GLN A 29 12.27 -32.01 29.36
N LYS A 30 13.53 -31.77 29.01
CA LYS A 30 14.71 -32.26 29.74
C LYS A 30 14.85 -31.60 31.11
N GLU A 31 14.65 -30.29 31.18
CA GLU A 31 14.93 -29.49 32.39
C GLU A 31 13.75 -29.44 33.36
N GLY A 32 12.53 -29.73 32.90
CA GLY A 32 11.30 -29.65 33.69
C GLY A 32 10.78 -28.22 33.88
N PRO A 33 9.52 -28.06 34.35
CA PRO A 33 8.79 -26.78 34.31
C PRO A 33 9.42 -25.67 35.17
N GLU A 34 9.84 -25.98 36.39
CA GLU A 34 10.42 -24.98 37.30
C GLU A 34 11.75 -24.42 36.78
N LYS A 35 12.63 -25.30 36.31
CA LYS A 35 13.95 -24.91 35.79
C LYS A 35 13.82 -24.18 34.45
N SER A 36 12.90 -24.62 33.61
CA SER A 36 12.52 -23.93 32.37
C SER A 36 12.03 -22.50 32.60
N SER A 37 11.18 -22.28 33.61
CA SER A 37 10.71 -20.92 33.96
C SER A 37 11.86 -20.04 34.44
N LYS A 38 12.79 -20.58 35.26
CA LYS A 38 14.00 -19.86 35.68
C LYS A 38 14.92 -19.51 34.53
N LEU A 39 15.14 -20.43 33.58
CA LEU A 39 15.93 -20.17 32.37
C LEU A 39 15.29 -19.06 31.53
N ALA A 40 13.97 -19.08 31.38
CA ALA A 40 13.23 -18.08 30.60
C ALA A 40 13.30 -16.66 31.19
N GLN A 41 13.55 -16.51 32.51
CA GLN A 41 13.73 -15.23 33.20
C GLN A 41 15.21 -14.87 33.46
N SER A 42 16.15 -15.70 33.01
CA SER A 42 17.58 -15.52 33.27
C SER A 42 18.22 -14.43 32.39
N TYR A 43 19.50 -14.15 32.67
CA TYR A 43 20.36 -13.31 31.83
C TYR A 43 21.54 -14.15 31.34
N ASN A 44 21.98 -13.93 30.10
CA ASN A 44 23.24 -14.47 29.62
C ASN A 44 24.44 -13.60 30.08
N GLU A 45 25.65 -13.99 29.70
CA GLU A 45 26.88 -13.25 30.06
C GLU A 45 26.91 -11.81 29.54
N LYS A 46 26.14 -11.52 28.48
CA LYS A 46 26.03 -10.16 27.91
C LYS A 46 24.95 -9.31 28.59
N GLY A 47 24.20 -9.87 29.55
CA GLY A 47 23.08 -9.21 30.18
C GLY A 47 21.81 -9.19 29.33
N GLU A 48 21.72 -9.99 28.28
CA GLU A 48 20.53 -10.11 27.44
C GLU A 48 19.51 -11.04 28.11
N THR A 49 18.22 -10.76 27.94
CA THR A 49 17.15 -11.69 28.33
C THR A 49 16.79 -12.61 27.14
N PRO A 50 16.23 -13.80 27.38
CA PRO A 50 15.79 -14.68 26.29
C PRO A 50 14.78 -14.00 25.36
N LEU A 51 13.91 -13.15 25.92
CA LEU A 51 12.93 -12.41 25.15
C LEU A 51 13.59 -11.38 24.21
N LEU A 52 14.61 -10.65 24.69
CA LEU A 52 15.36 -9.70 23.88
C LEU A 52 16.16 -10.40 22.77
N VAL A 53 16.73 -11.57 23.05
CA VAL A 53 17.43 -12.37 22.02
C VAL A 53 16.46 -12.85 20.95
N ALA A 54 15.29 -13.37 21.32
CA ALA A 54 14.27 -13.79 20.36
C ALA A 54 13.83 -12.62 19.47
N ILE A 55 13.65 -11.42 20.04
CA ILE A 55 13.29 -10.20 19.31
C ILE A 55 14.41 -9.78 18.35
N GLY A 56 15.65 -9.66 18.85
CA GLY A 56 16.80 -9.24 18.03
C GLY A 56 17.13 -10.21 16.91
N LYS A 57 16.83 -11.49 17.09
CA LYS A 57 16.96 -12.53 16.05
C LYS A 57 15.69 -12.70 15.21
N LYS A 58 14.66 -11.87 15.43
CA LYS A 58 13.41 -11.85 14.65
C LYS A 58 12.63 -13.18 14.72
N GLN A 59 12.76 -13.93 15.81
CA GLN A 59 12.18 -15.26 16.03
C GLN A 59 10.82 -15.19 16.73
N PHE A 60 9.79 -14.73 16.00
CA PHE A 60 8.44 -14.57 16.55
C PHE A 60 7.84 -15.85 17.19
N PRO A 61 7.96 -17.06 16.59
CA PRO A 61 7.41 -18.28 17.18
C PRO A 61 8.02 -18.61 18.55
N VAL A 62 9.34 -18.44 18.69
CA VAL A 62 10.05 -18.61 19.96
C VAL A 62 9.62 -17.54 20.96
N MET A 63 9.56 -16.27 20.54
CA MET A 63 9.11 -15.17 21.39
C MET A 63 7.70 -15.42 21.96
N ASN A 64 6.78 -15.90 21.13
CA ASN A 64 5.42 -16.25 21.53
C ASN A 64 5.43 -17.35 22.60
N MET A 65 6.15 -18.45 22.34
CA MET A 65 6.31 -19.57 23.30
C MET A 65 6.89 -19.11 24.64
N LEU A 66 7.92 -18.26 24.64
CA LEU A 66 8.51 -17.72 25.86
C LEU A 66 7.47 -16.96 26.71
N VAL A 67 6.62 -16.16 26.08
CA VAL A 67 5.63 -15.35 26.81
C VAL A 67 4.43 -16.19 27.25
N ASP A 68 3.87 -17.01 26.37
CA ASP A 68 2.59 -17.69 26.63
C ASP A 68 2.73 -19.02 27.38
N LEU A 69 3.81 -19.75 27.16
CA LEU A 69 4.04 -21.04 27.83
C LEU A 69 4.93 -20.89 29.07
N LEU A 70 5.92 -20.00 29.04
CA LEU A 70 6.89 -19.85 30.14
C LEU A 70 6.64 -18.63 31.03
N GLY A 71 5.63 -17.81 30.70
CA GLY A 71 5.21 -16.68 31.54
C GLY A 71 6.28 -15.58 31.67
N VAL A 72 7.14 -15.40 30.67
CA VAL A 72 8.22 -14.40 30.71
C VAL A 72 7.66 -12.99 30.94
N ASN A 73 8.33 -12.24 31.81
CA ASN A 73 7.97 -10.86 32.08
C ASN A 73 8.30 -9.97 30.88
N ILE A 74 7.28 -9.57 30.13
CA ILE A 74 7.37 -8.65 28.97
C ILE A 74 7.86 -7.23 29.32
N GLY A 75 8.06 -6.93 30.61
CA GLY A 75 8.65 -5.70 31.13
C GLY A 75 10.10 -5.84 31.58
N GLN A 76 10.66 -7.05 31.61
CA GLN A 76 12.03 -7.29 32.04
C GLN A 76 13.01 -6.64 31.05
N VAL A 77 13.75 -5.66 31.56
CA VAL A 77 14.78 -4.96 30.79
C VAL A 77 16.06 -5.80 30.72
N GLY A 78 16.90 -5.50 29.74
CA GLY A 78 18.23 -6.10 29.65
C GLY A 78 19.02 -5.50 28.50
N HIS A 79 20.22 -6.02 28.31
CA HIS A 79 21.11 -5.62 27.24
C HIS A 79 20.48 -5.92 25.88
N PHE A 80 20.55 -4.97 24.97
CA PHE A 80 20.06 -5.14 23.61
C PHE A 80 20.90 -4.32 22.65
N THR A 81 21.27 -4.92 21.53
CA THR A 81 22.01 -4.22 20.47
C THR A 81 21.23 -4.28 19.17
N SER A 82 20.99 -3.13 18.54
CA SER A 82 20.38 -3.05 17.22
C SER A 82 20.99 -1.92 16.40
N ASN A 83 21.25 -2.18 15.12
CA ASN A 83 21.86 -1.22 14.18
C ASN A 83 23.16 -0.57 14.72
N GLY A 84 23.97 -1.32 15.46
CA GLY A 84 25.21 -0.82 16.06
C GLY A 84 25.03 0.04 17.31
N VAL A 85 23.80 0.29 17.75
CA VAL A 85 23.49 1.01 18.99
C VAL A 85 23.24 0.01 20.12
N ASN A 86 23.85 0.31 21.27
CA ASN A 86 23.80 -0.53 22.46
C ASN A 86 22.87 0.08 23.52
N TYR A 87 21.92 -0.71 24.00
CA TYR A 87 20.92 -0.32 24.99
C TYR A 87 21.08 -1.23 26.22
N ALA A 88 21.68 -0.71 27.29
CA ALA A 88 21.97 -1.50 28.49
C ALA A 88 20.71 -2.02 29.21
N ASP A 89 19.66 -1.20 29.28
CA ASP A 89 18.43 -1.48 30.02
C ASP A 89 17.22 -1.35 29.09
N CYS A 90 17.23 -2.12 28.00
CA CYS A 90 16.24 -2.05 26.92
C CYS A 90 14.94 -2.77 27.26
N PRO A 91 13.78 -2.10 27.25
CA PRO A 91 12.48 -2.76 27.37
C PRO A 91 12.13 -3.61 26.13
N PRO A 92 11.51 -4.79 26.27
CA PRO A 92 11.19 -5.67 25.12
C PRO A 92 10.32 -5.02 24.03
N LEU A 93 9.33 -4.21 24.40
CA LEU A 93 8.52 -3.48 23.39
C LEU A 93 9.36 -2.47 22.61
N PHE A 94 10.29 -1.78 23.28
CA PHE A 94 11.19 -0.85 22.60
C PHE A 94 12.16 -1.63 21.70
N ALA A 95 12.73 -2.74 22.16
CA ALA A 95 13.55 -3.62 21.34
C ALA A 95 12.81 -4.08 20.08
N ALA A 96 11.51 -4.40 20.16
CA ALA A 96 10.71 -4.78 19.00
C ALA A 96 10.52 -3.62 18.00
N ILE A 97 10.32 -2.40 18.49
CA ILE A 97 10.24 -1.18 17.64
C ILE A 97 11.58 -0.92 16.94
N VAL A 98 12.70 -0.95 17.68
CA VAL A 98 14.04 -0.71 17.13
C VAL A 98 14.48 -1.84 16.18
N SER A 99 13.98 -3.06 16.39
CA SER A 99 14.20 -4.20 15.48
C SER A 99 13.34 -4.16 14.21
N ASP A 100 12.37 -3.23 14.16
CA ASP A 100 11.41 -3.08 13.08
C ASP A 100 10.58 -4.35 12.83
N GLU A 101 10.18 -5.04 13.91
CA GLU A 101 9.49 -6.33 13.88
C GLU A 101 8.01 -6.20 14.25
N VAL A 102 7.14 -6.08 13.23
CA VAL A 102 5.68 -5.90 13.38
C VAL A 102 5.07 -6.92 14.33
N SER A 103 5.29 -8.22 14.07
CA SER A 103 4.61 -9.28 14.82
C SER A 103 4.96 -9.22 16.31
N CYS A 104 6.21 -8.88 16.64
CA CYS A 104 6.66 -8.69 18.01
C CYS A 104 6.00 -7.45 18.64
N ILE A 105 5.94 -6.33 17.92
CA ILE A 105 5.29 -5.10 18.36
C ILE A 105 3.81 -5.36 18.68
N ASP A 106 3.04 -5.89 17.72
CA ASP A 106 1.61 -6.13 17.87
C ASP A 106 1.31 -7.10 19.02
N TYR A 107 2.08 -8.17 19.12
CA TYR A 107 1.91 -9.17 20.16
C TYR A 107 2.22 -8.63 21.55
N LEU A 108 3.39 -8.00 21.72
CA LEU A 108 3.78 -7.41 23.01
C LEU A 108 2.80 -6.31 23.40
N PHE A 109 2.35 -5.50 22.45
CA PHE A 109 1.36 -4.46 22.70
C PHE A 109 0.01 -5.03 23.16
N LYS A 110 -0.53 -6.03 22.45
CA LYS A 110 -1.79 -6.71 22.84
C LYS A 110 -1.69 -7.29 24.25
N LYS A 111 -0.61 -8.01 24.57
CA LYS A 111 -0.39 -8.60 25.91
C LYS A 111 -0.25 -7.54 27.00
N ARG A 112 0.20 -6.33 26.66
CA ARG A 112 0.34 -5.21 27.60
C ARG A 112 -0.99 -4.50 27.88
N ILE A 113 -1.86 -4.35 26.89
CA ILE A 113 -3.17 -3.71 27.08
C ILE A 113 -4.12 -4.61 27.87
N THR A 114 -4.01 -5.93 27.75
CA THR A 114 -4.86 -6.87 28.48
C THR A 114 -4.51 -7.03 29.97
N ARG A 115 -3.44 -6.39 30.47
CA ARG A 115 -3.02 -6.46 31.87
C ARG A 115 -3.59 -5.27 32.67
N ASP A 116 -4.03 -5.52 33.90
CA ASP A 116 -4.57 -4.50 34.81
C ASP A 116 -3.53 -3.49 35.32
N ARG A 117 -2.22 -3.75 35.13
CA ARG A 117 -1.12 -2.88 35.58
C ARG A 117 -0.17 -2.52 34.43
N PRO A 118 0.47 -1.34 34.46
CA PRO A 118 1.50 -0.99 33.49
C PRO A 118 2.61 -2.05 33.51
N SER A 119 2.92 -2.56 32.33
CA SER A 119 3.80 -3.72 32.13
C SER A 119 5.28 -3.43 32.36
N LEU A 120 5.70 -2.17 32.30
CA LEU A 120 7.07 -1.76 32.57
C LEU A 120 7.23 -1.50 34.06
N ASP A 121 8.19 -2.17 34.71
CA ASP A 121 8.64 -1.75 36.04
C ASP A 121 9.37 -0.41 35.90
N LEU A 122 8.60 0.64 36.12
CA LEU A 122 9.08 1.98 35.90
C LEU A 122 10.15 2.37 36.92
N ASN A 123 10.14 1.82 38.13
CA ASN A 123 11.13 2.16 39.13
C ASN A 123 12.50 1.64 38.70
N SER A 124 12.58 0.37 38.29
CA SER A 124 13.80 -0.23 37.74
C SER A 124 14.26 0.46 36.45
N PHE A 125 13.34 0.83 35.57
CA PHE A 125 13.70 1.54 34.33
C PHE A 125 14.21 2.96 34.61
N MET A 126 13.67 3.67 35.59
CA MET A 126 14.11 5.03 35.92
C MET A 126 15.48 5.05 36.60
N SER A 127 15.83 4.00 37.34
CA SER A 127 17.16 3.82 37.95
C SER A 127 18.23 3.28 37.00
N SER A 128 17.88 2.99 35.75
CA SER A 128 18.79 2.42 34.74
C SER A 128 19.93 3.37 34.35
N SER A 129 20.97 2.79 33.73
CA SER A 129 22.18 3.52 33.31
C SER A 129 22.03 4.33 32.02
N ILE A 130 20.92 4.15 31.28
CA ILE A 130 20.66 4.89 30.04
C ILE A 130 20.41 6.38 30.30
N THR A 131 20.71 7.22 29.30
CA THR A 131 20.64 8.68 29.43
C THR A 131 19.20 9.17 29.68
N CYS A 132 19.05 10.32 30.35
CA CYS A 132 17.73 10.95 30.55
C CYS A 132 16.99 11.19 29.24
N ARG A 133 17.70 11.58 28.18
CA ARG A 133 17.15 11.74 26.82
C ARG A 133 16.60 10.43 26.26
N GLN A 134 17.36 9.33 26.36
CA GLN A 134 16.90 8.02 25.92
C GLN A 134 15.67 7.55 26.73
N LYS A 135 15.69 7.73 28.06
CA LYS A 135 14.52 7.44 28.91
C LYS A 135 13.29 8.21 28.45
N ALA A 136 13.42 9.53 28.28
CA ALA A 136 12.32 10.39 27.83
C ALA A 136 11.77 9.95 26.46
N ASN A 137 12.64 9.66 25.49
CA ASN A 137 12.24 9.18 24.17
C ASN A 137 11.53 7.82 24.21
N ILE A 138 12.00 6.85 25.00
CA ILE A 138 11.34 5.55 25.16
C ILE A 138 9.95 5.72 25.81
N LEU A 139 9.85 6.56 26.84
CA LEU A 139 8.58 6.85 27.51
C LEU A 139 7.60 7.57 26.57
N MET A 140 8.09 8.47 25.72
CA MET A 140 7.30 9.13 24.69
C MET A 140 6.73 8.14 23.67
N LEU A 141 7.55 7.24 23.13
CA LEU A 141 7.08 6.19 22.21
C LEU A 141 6.08 5.26 22.87
N PHE A 142 6.32 4.85 24.12
CA PHE A 142 5.40 4.00 24.86
C PHE A 142 4.06 4.71 25.06
N GLY A 143 4.10 5.97 25.50
CA GLY A 143 2.90 6.77 25.66
C GLY A 143 2.11 6.89 24.37
N ALA A 144 2.77 7.20 23.26
CA ALA A 144 2.15 7.30 21.95
C ALA A 144 1.48 5.98 21.53
N THR A 145 2.18 4.85 21.69
CA THR A 145 1.64 3.52 21.35
C THR A 145 0.34 3.25 22.12
N TYR A 146 0.34 3.51 23.44
CA TYR A 146 -0.86 3.33 24.26
C TYR A 146 -2.00 4.28 23.87
N MET A 147 -1.72 5.54 23.54
CA MET A 147 -2.73 6.52 23.16
C MET A 147 -3.34 6.25 21.79
N LEU A 148 -2.58 5.65 20.87
CA LEU A 148 -3.06 5.26 19.55
C LEU A 148 -3.92 3.98 19.57
N SER A 149 -4.16 3.37 20.75
CA SER A 149 -5.12 2.28 20.90
C SER A 149 -6.53 2.76 21.26
N ASP A 150 -7.52 1.91 21.01
CA ASP A 150 -8.94 2.29 21.14
C ASP A 150 -9.51 2.19 22.57
N SER A 151 -8.67 2.11 23.59
CA SER A 151 -9.11 1.97 24.99
C SER A 151 -8.80 3.21 25.81
N ARG A 152 -9.82 3.73 26.51
CA ARG A 152 -9.67 4.83 27.48
C ARG A 152 -8.64 4.54 28.57
N ARG A 153 -8.53 3.28 29.01
CA ARG A 153 -7.51 2.88 30.01
C ARG A 153 -6.11 3.03 29.43
N SER A 154 -5.91 2.57 28.20
CA SER A 154 -4.64 2.74 27.49
C SER A 154 -4.32 4.21 27.27
N PHE A 155 -5.30 5.04 26.91
CA PHE A 155 -5.13 6.48 26.77
C PHE A 155 -4.57 7.11 28.06
N LEU A 156 -5.18 6.83 29.21
CA LEU A 156 -4.71 7.34 30.52
C LEU A 156 -3.31 6.80 30.88
N HIS A 157 -3.02 5.53 30.59
CA HIS A 157 -1.67 4.99 30.77
C HIS A 157 -0.65 5.72 29.89
N GLY A 158 -1.00 6.02 28.65
CA GLY A 158 -0.13 6.73 27.73
C GLY A 158 0.18 8.16 28.20
N LEU A 159 -0.84 8.89 28.68
CA LEU A 159 -0.65 10.20 29.33
C LEU A 159 0.28 10.10 30.55
N SER A 160 0.20 9.02 31.34
CA SER A 160 1.09 8.83 32.50
C SER A 160 2.56 8.68 32.10
N TYR A 161 2.84 8.02 30.97
CA TYR A 161 4.20 7.89 30.43
C TYR A 161 4.71 9.24 29.93
N TRP A 162 3.88 10.01 29.22
CA TRP A 162 4.24 11.35 28.75
C TRP A 162 4.47 12.31 29.90
N LYS A 163 3.60 12.32 30.93
CA LYS A 163 3.81 13.10 32.15
C LYS A 163 5.21 12.87 32.73
N LYS A 164 5.65 11.61 32.79
CA LYS A 164 6.97 11.25 33.33
C LYS A 164 8.12 11.62 32.40
N ALA A 165 7.93 11.49 31.08
CA ALA A 165 8.90 11.97 30.10
C ALA A 165 9.10 13.49 30.21
N MET A 166 8.02 14.26 30.41
CA MET A 166 8.06 15.71 30.60
C MET A 166 8.82 16.10 31.86
N THR A 167 8.54 15.45 32.99
CA THR A 167 9.24 15.73 34.26
C THR A 167 10.74 15.42 34.19
N LEU A 168 11.14 14.39 33.43
CA LEU A 168 12.54 14.10 33.17
C LEU A 168 13.20 15.20 32.33
N SER A 169 12.48 15.70 31.34
CA SER A 169 12.99 16.71 30.41
C SER A 169 13.11 18.10 31.05
N SER A 170 12.25 18.42 32.02
CA SER A 170 12.29 19.69 32.76
C SER A 170 13.35 19.73 33.87
N SER A 171 13.88 18.57 34.29
CA SER A 171 14.89 18.47 35.35
C SER A 171 16.33 18.41 34.84
N THR A 172 16.52 18.29 33.53
CA THR A 172 17.84 18.32 32.87
C THR A 172 18.10 19.67 32.20
N THR A 173 19.29 20.24 32.41
CA THR A 173 19.80 21.45 31.72
C THR A 173 19.90 21.29 30.21
N ASP A 174 19.83 20.05 29.70
CA ASP A 174 19.59 19.73 28.31
C ASP A 174 18.12 20.02 27.98
N ALA A 175 17.81 21.30 27.77
CA ALA A 175 16.58 21.65 27.09
C ALA A 175 16.49 20.82 25.80
N ILE A 176 15.36 20.13 25.59
CA ILE A 176 15.02 19.53 24.30
C ILE A 176 14.83 20.69 23.31
N LYS A 177 15.93 21.31 22.90
CA LYS A 177 15.97 22.16 21.72
C LYS A 177 16.02 21.18 20.56
N SER A 178 14.85 20.92 19.99
CA SER A 178 14.69 20.28 18.70
C SER A 178 15.32 21.16 17.62
N GLN A 179 16.65 21.19 17.55
CA GLN A 179 17.26 21.35 16.25
C GLN A 179 16.97 20.05 15.53
N ILE A 180 15.93 20.02 14.70
CA ILE A 180 15.73 18.96 13.71
C ILE A 180 16.85 19.18 12.68
N PRO A 181 18.01 18.50 12.75
CA PRO A 181 19.16 18.84 11.92
C PRO A 181 19.10 18.12 10.56
N TYR A 182 17.96 17.49 10.22
CA TYR A 182 17.87 16.60 9.07
C TYR A 182 16.98 17.22 8.00
N LYS A 183 17.61 17.59 6.88
CA LYS A 183 16.91 17.80 5.60
C LYS A 183 16.43 16.45 5.07
N PHE A 184 15.29 15.98 5.56
CA PHE A 184 14.59 14.88 4.90
C PHE A 184 14.10 15.33 3.52
N SER A 185 14.08 14.42 2.54
CA SER A 185 13.49 14.69 1.23
C SER A 185 11.96 14.87 1.28
N ILE A 186 11.34 14.53 2.41
CA ILE A 186 9.91 14.63 2.66
C ILE A 186 9.70 15.63 3.82
N PRO A 187 8.74 16.57 3.72
CA PRO A 187 8.41 17.43 4.84
C PRO A 187 7.97 16.58 6.03
N VAL A 188 8.73 16.61 7.13
CA VAL A 188 8.28 16.05 8.41
C VAL A 188 7.10 16.90 8.89
N PHE A 189 6.08 16.28 9.52
CA PHE A 189 4.84 16.97 9.97
C PHE A 189 3.93 17.47 8.85
N ARG A 190 4.04 16.88 7.66
CA ARG A 190 3.26 17.27 6.48
C ARG A 190 1.73 17.30 6.69
N PHE A 191 1.20 16.47 7.58
CA PHE A 191 -0.25 16.30 7.80
C PHE A 191 -0.74 16.98 9.09
N THR A 192 0.16 17.54 9.90
CA THR A 192 -0.13 18.23 11.15
C THR A 192 0.25 19.70 11.01
N ASP A 193 -0.73 20.59 11.09
CA ASP A 193 -0.49 22.05 11.16
C ASP A 193 0.20 22.48 12.48
N SER A 194 0.78 21.52 13.23
CA SER A 194 1.32 21.72 14.56
C SER A 194 2.71 22.38 14.46
N THR A 195 2.76 23.68 14.74
CA THR A 195 4.02 24.42 14.88
C THR A 195 4.69 24.23 16.25
N SER A 196 4.07 23.46 17.14
CA SER A 196 4.53 23.22 18.51
C SER A 196 4.46 21.74 18.85
N GLU A 197 5.63 21.15 19.08
CA GLU A 197 5.74 19.83 19.69
C GLU A 197 5.51 19.95 21.21
N MET A 198 4.93 18.89 21.78
CA MET A 198 4.79 18.63 23.21
C MET A 198 3.66 19.38 23.94
N MET A 199 2.75 18.60 24.52
CA MET A 199 1.73 19.10 25.43
C MET A 199 2.37 19.59 26.73
N ALA A 200 2.00 20.80 27.19
CA ALA A 200 2.41 21.28 28.51
C ALA A 200 1.95 20.32 29.60
N LEU A 201 2.72 20.22 30.70
CA LEU A 201 2.40 19.32 31.81
C LEU A 201 0.97 19.55 32.34
N GLU A 202 0.57 20.82 32.45
CA GLU A 202 -0.77 21.23 32.86
C GLU A 202 -1.87 20.74 31.91
N GLN A 203 -1.59 20.72 30.61
CA GLN A 203 -2.52 20.22 29.61
C GLN A 203 -2.71 18.70 29.73
N ILE A 204 -1.62 17.96 29.93
CA ILE A 204 -1.67 16.50 30.19
C ILE A 204 -2.51 16.21 31.44
N GLU A 205 -2.32 16.97 32.52
CA GLU A 205 -3.06 16.80 33.78
C GLU A 205 -4.55 17.14 33.64
N ARG A 206 -4.89 18.18 32.88
CA ARG A 206 -6.28 18.52 32.56
C ARG A 206 -6.97 17.37 31.83
N MET A 207 -6.31 16.83 30.79
CA MET A 207 -6.88 15.78 29.94
C MET A 207 -7.01 14.44 30.69
N ALA A 208 -6.09 14.14 31.61
CA ALA A 208 -6.18 12.98 32.49
C ALA A 208 -7.40 13.04 33.43
N LYS A 209 -7.86 14.25 33.80
CA LYS A 209 -9.05 14.45 34.65
C LYS A 209 -10.35 14.50 33.86
N ARG A 210 -10.36 15.22 32.74
CA ARG A 210 -11.55 15.40 31.90
C ARG A 210 -11.17 15.32 30.42
N GLU A 211 -11.47 14.17 29.84
CA GLU A 211 -11.25 13.89 28.43
C GLU A 211 -12.44 14.37 27.60
N THR A 212 -12.18 15.10 26.52
CA THR A 212 -13.17 15.46 25.50
C THR A 212 -12.83 14.81 24.15
N VAL A 213 -13.77 14.80 23.20
CA VAL A 213 -13.52 14.25 21.85
C VAL A 213 -12.44 15.03 21.12
N LEU A 214 -12.46 16.37 21.21
CA LEU A 214 -11.42 17.24 20.63
C LEU A 214 -10.05 17.01 21.28
N ASP A 215 -10.04 16.81 22.60
CA ASP A 215 -8.82 16.44 23.32
C ASP A 215 -8.24 15.11 22.79
N ARG A 216 -9.09 14.12 22.50
CA ARG A 216 -8.66 12.83 21.95
C ARG A 216 -8.03 12.99 20.57
N GLN A 217 -8.66 13.74 19.66
CA GLN A 217 -8.10 14.00 18.32
C GLN A 217 -6.72 14.66 18.41
N PHE A 218 -6.62 15.73 19.20
CA PHE A 218 -5.38 16.47 19.40
C PHE A 218 -4.26 15.59 19.97
N VAL A 219 -4.57 14.72 20.94
CA VAL A 219 -3.56 13.79 21.48
C VAL A 219 -3.09 12.79 20.44
N LEU A 220 -3.98 12.27 19.61
CA LEU A 220 -3.60 11.30 18.56
C LEU A 220 -2.66 11.95 17.54
N ASP A 221 -2.94 13.20 17.14
CA ASP A 221 -2.07 13.99 16.28
C ASP A 221 -0.69 14.17 16.91
N GLN A 222 -0.66 14.63 18.17
CA GLN A 222 0.58 14.76 18.93
C GLN A 222 1.32 13.43 19.09
N ALA A 223 0.60 12.31 19.22
CA ALA A 223 1.21 10.99 19.39
C ALA A 223 1.94 10.55 18.12
N LEU A 224 1.38 10.84 16.95
CA LEU A 224 2.03 10.61 15.66
C LEU A 224 3.24 11.53 15.47
N ASP A 225 3.13 12.81 15.80
CA ASP A 225 4.22 13.79 15.70
C ASP A 225 5.40 13.44 16.60
N VAL A 226 5.12 13.18 17.89
CA VAL A 226 6.13 12.77 18.87
C VAL A 226 6.80 11.47 18.45
N SER A 227 6.04 10.50 17.92
CA SER A 227 6.62 9.24 17.46
C SER A 227 7.58 9.44 16.29
N GLN A 228 7.20 10.25 15.29
CA GLN A 228 8.09 10.61 14.18
C GLN A 228 9.37 11.27 14.70
N ARG A 229 9.23 12.32 15.52
CA ARG A 229 10.36 13.06 16.09
C ARG A 229 11.31 12.16 16.86
N VAL A 230 10.80 11.31 17.73
CA VAL A 230 11.63 10.36 18.51
C VAL A 230 12.37 9.41 17.58
N LEU A 231 11.68 8.83 16.59
CA LEU A 231 12.30 7.92 15.64
C LEU A 231 13.35 8.61 14.77
N ILE A 232 13.16 9.89 14.43
CA ILE A 232 14.14 10.72 13.73
C ILE A 232 15.36 10.97 14.62
N ASP A 233 15.13 11.39 15.88
CA ASP A 233 16.18 11.65 16.86
C ASP A 233 17.05 10.41 17.11
N MET A 234 16.41 9.23 17.10
CA MET A 234 17.07 7.94 17.24
C MET A 234 17.63 7.36 15.94
N GLN A 235 17.51 8.05 14.80
CA GLN A 235 17.93 7.58 13.47
C GLN A 235 17.26 6.27 13.01
N LEU A 236 16.05 6.00 13.48
CA LEU A 236 15.26 4.81 13.14
C LEU A 236 14.20 5.07 12.05
N PHE A 237 13.90 6.33 11.78
CA PHE A 237 12.81 6.74 10.89
C PHE A 237 13.05 6.41 9.41
N PRO A 238 12.01 6.09 8.61
CA PRO A 238 10.73 5.55 9.07
C PRO A 238 10.85 4.07 9.47
N THR A 239 10.10 3.67 10.48
CA THR A 239 9.91 2.26 10.88
C THR A 239 8.55 1.76 10.40
N VAL A 240 8.37 0.45 10.28
CA VAL A 240 7.04 -0.16 10.05
C VAL A 240 6.06 0.23 11.15
N PHE A 241 6.55 0.41 12.39
CA PHE A 241 5.77 0.91 13.52
C PHE A 241 5.02 2.21 13.16
N ILE A 242 5.75 3.26 12.75
CA ILE A 242 5.13 4.55 12.46
C ILE A 242 4.18 4.48 11.25
N ILE A 243 4.52 3.68 10.24
CA ILE A 243 3.66 3.45 9.07
C ILE A 243 2.33 2.82 9.50
N THR A 244 2.36 1.76 10.32
CA THR A 244 1.16 1.08 10.81
C THR A 244 0.27 2.01 11.64
N HIS A 245 0.86 2.88 12.45
CA HIS A 245 0.11 3.85 13.25
C HIS A 245 -0.56 4.91 12.37
N PHE A 246 0.17 5.44 11.38
CA PHE A 246 -0.40 6.37 10.40
C PHE A 246 -1.53 5.75 9.60
N PHE A 247 -1.31 4.53 9.12
CA PHE A 247 -2.32 3.75 8.42
C PHE A 247 -3.56 3.51 9.28
N SER A 248 -3.38 3.06 10.52
CA SER A 248 -4.50 2.79 11.44
C SER A 248 -5.28 4.07 11.77
N TYR A 249 -4.56 5.17 11.99
CA TYR A 249 -5.16 6.48 12.19
C TYR A 249 -5.94 6.91 10.93
N SER A 250 -5.37 6.77 9.73
CA SER A 250 -6.05 7.10 8.48
C SER A 250 -7.32 6.28 8.27
N MET A 251 -7.26 4.97 8.52
CA MET A 251 -8.42 4.08 8.47
C MET A 251 -9.54 4.52 9.44
N ALA A 252 -9.19 4.88 10.68
CA ALA A 252 -10.17 5.29 11.70
C ALA A 252 -10.86 6.63 11.40
N HIS A 253 -10.20 7.51 10.62
CA HIS A 253 -10.72 8.85 10.29
C HIS A 253 -11.18 8.98 8.85
N SER A 254 -11.02 7.94 8.02
CA SER A 254 -11.47 7.96 6.64
C SER A 254 -12.99 7.92 6.60
N PRO A 255 -13.64 8.86 5.88
CA PRO A 255 -15.08 8.85 5.71
C PRO A 255 -15.53 7.60 4.94
N LEU A 256 -16.73 7.14 5.24
CA LEU A 256 -17.41 6.17 4.37
C LEU A 256 -17.73 6.82 3.03
N PRO A 257 -17.90 6.06 1.92
CA PRO A 257 -18.10 6.64 0.58
C PRO A 257 -19.22 7.69 0.49
N HIS A 258 -20.29 7.57 1.28
CA HIS A 258 -21.41 8.51 1.31
C HIS A 258 -21.15 9.76 2.17
N GLU A 259 -20.14 9.74 3.05
CA GLU A 259 -19.79 10.84 3.94
C GLU A 259 -18.80 11.82 3.31
N PHE A 260 -18.15 11.46 2.20
CA PHE A 260 -17.20 12.35 1.53
C PHE A 260 -17.82 13.72 1.18
N GLN A 261 -19.09 13.74 0.73
CA GLN A 261 -19.78 14.97 0.34
C GLN A 261 -20.04 15.95 1.49
N SER A 262 -20.02 15.49 2.74
CA SER A 262 -20.21 16.35 3.91
C SER A 262 -18.90 16.93 4.46
N LYS A 263 -17.76 16.52 3.92
CA LYS A 263 -16.43 17.00 4.36
C LYS A 263 -16.09 18.35 3.74
N THR A 264 -15.48 19.21 4.55
CA THR A 264 -14.91 20.47 4.11
C THR A 264 -13.67 20.26 3.25
N ARG A 265 -13.29 21.27 2.45
CA ARG A 265 -12.08 21.21 1.62
C ARG A 265 -10.82 20.95 2.45
N ASP A 266 -10.70 21.60 3.60
CA ASP A 266 -9.54 21.48 4.48
C ASP A 266 -9.45 20.07 5.11
N GLU A 267 -10.58 19.49 5.51
CA GLU A 267 -10.62 18.09 5.99
C GLU A 267 -10.17 17.10 4.89
N LEU A 268 -10.64 17.31 3.66
CA LEU A 268 -10.26 16.45 2.52
C LEU A 268 -8.77 16.59 2.18
N GLU A 269 -8.23 17.80 2.29
CA GLU A 269 -6.79 18.06 2.12
C GLU A 269 -5.95 17.41 3.19
N ARG A 270 -6.36 17.51 4.45
CA ARG A 270 -5.70 16.83 5.54
C ARG A 270 -5.70 15.31 5.36
N LEU A 271 -6.85 14.71 5.02
CA LEU A 271 -6.96 13.27 4.78
C LEU A 271 -6.15 12.81 3.56
N SER A 272 -6.14 13.61 2.50
CA SER A 272 -5.35 13.36 1.30
C SER A 272 -3.85 13.41 1.59
N ASN A 273 -3.40 14.44 2.31
CA ASN A 273 -2.00 14.58 2.73
C ASN A 273 -1.56 13.40 3.60
N LEU A 274 -2.42 12.94 4.50
CA LEU A 274 -2.16 11.76 5.33
C LEU A 274 -1.97 10.48 4.49
N VAL A 275 -2.84 10.23 3.51
CA VAL A 275 -2.75 9.05 2.63
C VAL A 275 -1.47 9.10 1.79
N ILE A 276 -1.17 10.27 1.20
CA ILE A 276 0.08 10.47 0.44
C ILE A 276 1.30 10.29 1.34
N TYR A 277 1.25 10.80 2.57
CA TYR A 277 2.34 10.66 3.52
C TYR A 277 2.60 9.20 3.89
N ILE A 278 1.57 8.37 4.04
CA ILE A 278 1.73 6.91 4.25
C ILE A 278 2.49 6.26 3.08
N LEU A 279 2.15 6.61 1.83
CA LEU A 279 2.84 6.10 0.64
C LEU A 279 4.29 6.59 0.57
N GLU A 280 4.54 7.85 0.95
CA GLU A 280 5.86 8.45 1.11
C GLU A 280 6.73 7.69 2.14
N LEU A 281 6.17 7.38 3.32
CA LEU A 281 6.85 6.58 4.34
C LEU A 281 7.13 5.16 3.87
N LEU A 282 6.18 4.51 3.20
CA LEU A 282 6.34 3.17 2.63
C LEU A 282 7.49 3.13 1.62
N LYS A 283 7.54 4.11 0.71
CA LYS A 283 8.64 4.23 -0.25
C LYS A 283 9.98 4.28 0.46
N LEU A 284 10.15 5.21 1.41
CA LEU A 284 11.39 5.38 2.16
C LEU A 284 11.77 4.12 2.94
N TRP A 285 10.78 3.46 3.54
CA TRP A 285 10.99 2.25 4.32
C TRP A 285 11.51 1.08 3.47
N TRP A 286 10.94 0.89 2.28
CA TRP A 286 11.36 -0.13 1.32
C TRP A 286 12.69 0.19 0.61
N GLU A 287 13.07 1.47 0.54
CA GLU A 287 14.37 1.90 0.01
C GLU A 287 15.54 1.65 0.98
N LYS A 288 15.26 1.38 2.27
CA LYS A 288 16.30 0.98 3.24
C LYS A 288 16.99 -0.31 2.78
N GLU A 289 18.32 -0.29 2.75
CA GLU A 289 19.09 -1.48 2.41
C GLU A 289 18.88 -2.58 3.46
N ARG A 290 18.27 -3.69 3.03
CA ARG A 290 18.01 -4.88 3.84
C ARG A 290 18.27 -6.13 3.01
N PRO A 291 18.88 -7.17 3.59
CA PRO A 291 18.96 -8.48 2.94
C PRO A 291 17.57 -9.02 2.64
N SER A 292 17.36 -9.63 1.47
CA SER A 292 16.05 -10.18 1.09
C SER A 292 15.55 -11.25 2.08
N SER A 293 16.45 -11.94 2.78
CA SER A 293 16.14 -12.91 3.83
C SER A 293 15.45 -12.31 5.07
N CYS A 294 15.51 -10.98 5.24
CA CYS A 294 14.91 -10.29 6.38
C CYS A 294 13.46 -9.87 6.14
N ILE A 295 12.92 -10.09 4.94
CA ILE A 295 11.59 -9.63 4.54
C ILE A 295 10.60 -10.76 4.72
N LYS A 296 9.54 -10.48 5.46
CA LYS A 296 8.53 -11.46 5.86
C LYS A 296 7.23 -11.22 5.10
N GLU A 297 6.38 -12.24 5.08
CA GLU A 297 5.02 -12.13 4.53
C GLU A 297 4.22 -10.99 5.19
N GLN A 298 4.43 -10.75 6.49
CA GLN A 298 3.77 -9.68 7.22
C GLN A 298 4.14 -8.27 6.71
N ASP A 299 5.36 -8.07 6.24
CA ASP A 299 5.82 -6.79 5.67
C ASP A 299 5.04 -6.45 4.39
N TRP A 300 4.78 -7.48 3.60
CA TRP A 300 3.93 -7.39 2.42
C TRP A 300 2.46 -7.19 2.76
N HIS A 301 1.97 -7.82 3.84
CA HIS A 301 0.60 -7.65 4.29
C HIS A 301 0.30 -6.18 4.63
N ILE A 302 1.15 -5.51 5.41
CA ILE A 302 0.97 -4.08 5.75
C ILE A 302 1.05 -3.20 4.50
N THR A 303 2.02 -3.48 3.63
CA THR A 303 2.16 -2.76 2.36
C THR A 303 0.89 -2.88 1.52
N GLY A 304 0.35 -4.09 1.38
CA GLY A 304 -0.89 -4.36 0.67
C GLY A 304 -2.10 -3.65 1.27
N LEU A 305 -2.24 -3.68 2.61
CA LEU A 305 -3.31 -2.97 3.32
C LEU A 305 -3.24 -1.45 3.09
N ALA A 306 -2.06 -0.86 3.23
CA ALA A 306 -1.87 0.57 3.04
C ALA A 306 -2.12 1.02 1.59
N ILE A 307 -1.70 0.22 0.60
CA ILE A 307 -2.00 0.46 -0.82
C ILE A 307 -3.51 0.35 -1.06
N SER A 308 -4.16 -0.69 -0.54
CA SER A 308 -5.61 -0.90 -0.70
C SER A 308 -6.42 0.23 -0.07
N HIS A 309 -6.01 0.73 1.10
CA HIS A 309 -6.67 1.87 1.73
C HIS A 309 -6.49 3.15 0.91
N SER A 310 -5.26 3.43 0.48
CA SER A 310 -4.96 4.58 -0.37
C SER A 310 -5.80 4.56 -1.65
N TRP A 311 -5.92 3.38 -2.27
CA TRP A 311 -6.79 3.16 -3.42
C TRP A 311 -8.25 3.48 -3.14
N ASN A 312 -8.83 2.86 -2.12
CA ASN A 312 -10.23 3.06 -1.75
C ASN A 312 -10.52 4.53 -1.44
N PHE A 313 -9.58 5.21 -0.78
CA PHE A 313 -9.67 6.64 -0.50
C PHE A 313 -9.69 7.49 -1.78
N PHE A 314 -8.72 7.32 -2.69
CA PHE A 314 -8.67 8.09 -3.92
C PHE A 314 -9.87 7.81 -4.84
N GLU A 315 -10.33 6.57 -4.90
CA GLU A 315 -11.51 6.21 -5.67
C GLU A 315 -12.79 6.83 -5.11
N SER A 316 -12.95 6.82 -3.78
CA SER A 316 -14.08 7.48 -3.11
C SER A 316 -14.04 8.99 -3.31
N LEU A 317 -12.85 9.59 -3.19
CA LEU A 317 -12.63 11.02 -3.43
C LEU A 317 -13.02 11.42 -4.86
N ARG A 318 -12.53 10.66 -5.85
CA ARG A 318 -12.80 10.86 -7.29
C ARG A 318 -14.29 10.75 -7.62
N THR A 319 -14.98 9.80 -7.00
CA THR A 319 -16.40 9.52 -7.30
C THR A 319 -17.36 10.43 -6.55
N ALA A 320 -17.06 10.76 -5.29
CA ALA A 320 -17.91 11.59 -4.44
C ALA A 320 -17.72 13.09 -4.66
N ILE A 321 -16.51 13.55 -4.99
CA ILE A 321 -16.17 14.99 -5.05
C ILE A 321 -15.32 15.28 -6.31
N PRO A 322 -15.94 15.34 -7.50
CA PRO A 322 -15.23 15.54 -8.77
C PRO A 322 -14.38 16.82 -8.81
N ASP A 323 -14.76 17.85 -8.03
CA ASP A 323 -14.11 19.16 -8.00
C ASP A 323 -12.94 19.27 -7.01
N TYR A 324 -12.79 18.34 -6.05
CA TYR A 324 -11.68 18.38 -5.10
C TYR A 324 -10.41 17.81 -5.75
N VAL A 325 -9.33 18.60 -5.77
CA VAL A 325 -8.10 18.26 -6.50
C VAL A 325 -6.91 18.11 -5.56
N LEU A 326 -6.29 16.93 -5.60
CA LEU A 326 -4.94 16.72 -5.07
C LEU A 326 -3.96 17.62 -5.82
N SER A 327 -2.94 18.12 -5.13
CA SER A 327 -1.87 18.86 -5.80
C SER A 327 -1.27 18.01 -6.94
N PHE A 328 -0.80 18.66 -8.01
CA PHE A 328 -0.15 17.95 -9.11
C PHE A 328 1.04 17.12 -8.59
N ARG A 329 1.82 17.69 -7.66
CA ARG A 329 2.91 16.99 -6.95
C ARG A 329 2.44 15.68 -6.34
N ASP A 330 1.32 15.67 -5.63
CA ASP A 330 0.83 14.48 -4.92
C ASP A 330 0.24 13.44 -5.84
N SER A 331 -0.47 13.90 -6.86
CA SER A 331 -0.99 13.03 -7.90
C SER A 331 0.16 12.35 -8.66
N MET A 332 1.21 13.10 -8.99
CA MET A 332 2.42 12.56 -9.61
C MET A 332 3.21 11.67 -8.68
N PHE A 333 3.27 11.97 -7.39
CA PHE A 333 3.89 11.07 -6.41
C PHE A 333 3.16 9.73 -6.34
N ALA A 334 1.82 9.75 -6.23
CA ALA A 334 1.02 8.52 -6.22
C ALA A 334 1.19 7.73 -7.53
N PHE A 335 1.24 8.42 -8.67
CA PHE A 335 1.55 7.83 -9.97
C PHE A 335 2.93 7.15 -9.94
N ASP A 336 3.99 7.87 -9.59
CA ASP A 336 5.35 7.34 -9.55
C ASP A 336 5.51 6.19 -8.54
N PHE A 337 4.82 6.28 -7.40
CA PHE A 337 4.80 5.21 -6.41
C PHE A 337 4.31 3.90 -7.03
N VAL A 338 3.21 3.95 -7.78
CA VAL A 338 2.58 2.77 -8.38
C VAL A 338 3.35 2.25 -9.59
N PHE A 339 3.97 3.14 -10.37
CA PHE A 339 4.60 2.78 -11.63
C PHE A 339 6.10 2.51 -11.55
N GLN A 340 6.79 3.11 -10.58
CA GLN A 340 8.23 2.97 -10.44
C GLN A 340 8.61 2.25 -9.16
N HIS A 341 8.05 2.67 -8.02
CA HIS A 341 8.47 2.14 -6.73
C HIS A 341 7.89 0.76 -6.47
N LEU A 342 6.58 0.59 -6.66
CA LEU A 342 5.89 -0.65 -6.37
C LEU A 342 6.41 -1.83 -7.22
N PRO A 343 6.62 -1.72 -8.55
CA PRO A 343 7.23 -2.79 -9.34
C PRO A 343 8.68 -3.10 -8.93
N ARG A 344 9.46 -2.10 -8.49
CA ARG A 344 10.82 -2.31 -7.96
C ARG A 344 10.81 -3.04 -6.63
N MET A 345 9.93 -2.64 -5.72
CA MET A 345 9.71 -3.34 -4.45
C MET A 345 9.37 -4.80 -4.70
N TYR A 346 8.42 -5.01 -5.61
CA TYR A 346 8.01 -6.33 -6.03
C TYR A 346 9.15 -7.12 -6.67
N THR A 347 9.81 -6.63 -7.72
CA THR A 347 10.95 -7.35 -8.33
C THR A 347 12.08 -7.68 -7.35
N LYS A 348 12.37 -6.79 -6.39
CA LYS A 348 13.46 -6.96 -5.41
C LYS A 348 13.09 -7.89 -4.25
N PHE A 349 11.83 -7.93 -3.85
CA PHE A 349 11.43 -8.49 -2.56
C PHE A 349 10.17 -9.37 -2.58
N TRP A 350 9.59 -9.64 -3.77
CA TRP A 350 8.35 -10.42 -3.94
C TRP A 350 8.45 -11.79 -3.26
N PRO A 351 7.48 -12.20 -2.42
CA PRO A 351 7.44 -13.55 -1.87
C PRO A 351 7.32 -14.55 -3.03
N GLU A 352 8.15 -15.59 -3.10
CA GLU A 352 8.17 -16.54 -4.24
C GLU A 352 6.85 -17.27 -4.53
N ASP A 353 5.78 -17.02 -3.77
CA ASP A 353 4.44 -17.47 -4.07
C ASP A 353 3.96 -16.95 -5.44
N LYS A 354 4.02 -17.85 -6.42
CA LYS A 354 3.59 -17.64 -7.79
C LYS A 354 2.07 -17.54 -7.92
N GLN A 355 1.29 -17.96 -6.93
CA GLN A 355 -0.18 -18.02 -7.04
C GLN A 355 -0.83 -16.64 -7.01
N LEU A 356 -0.37 -15.75 -6.12
CA LEU A 356 -0.95 -14.40 -5.96
C LEU A 356 -0.35 -13.34 -6.90
N ARG A 357 0.78 -13.66 -7.55
CA ARG A 357 1.49 -12.74 -8.45
C ARG A 357 0.60 -12.13 -9.54
N PRO A 358 -0.20 -12.90 -10.30
CA PRO A 358 -1.03 -12.32 -11.36
C PRO A 358 -2.09 -11.36 -10.81
N THR A 359 -2.76 -11.71 -9.71
CA THR A 359 -3.81 -10.89 -9.08
C THR A 359 -3.27 -9.54 -8.62
N ASN A 360 -2.11 -9.53 -7.99
CA ASN A 360 -1.51 -8.29 -7.50
C ASN A 360 -0.98 -7.41 -8.63
N ILE A 361 -0.47 -8.00 -9.71
CA ILE A 361 -0.11 -7.26 -10.92
C ILE A 361 -1.35 -6.62 -11.55
N ASP A 362 -2.47 -7.34 -11.57
CA ASP A 362 -3.73 -6.80 -12.07
C ASP A 362 -4.27 -5.65 -11.20
N LEU A 363 -4.17 -5.77 -9.87
CA LEU A 363 -4.50 -4.71 -8.92
C LEU A 363 -3.61 -3.47 -9.12
N MET A 364 -2.30 -3.66 -9.33
CA MET A 364 -1.39 -2.56 -9.64
C MET A 364 -1.77 -1.83 -10.91
N ALA A 365 -2.15 -2.57 -11.97
CA ALA A 365 -2.58 -1.99 -13.23
C ALA A 365 -3.85 -1.18 -13.09
N GLU A 366 -4.80 -1.67 -12.28
CA GLU A 366 -6.01 -0.92 -11.96
C GLU A 366 -5.65 0.37 -11.21
N LEU A 367 -4.80 0.24 -10.18
CA LEU A 367 -4.29 1.34 -9.37
C LEU A 367 -3.71 2.47 -10.23
N ALA A 368 -2.81 2.06 -11.09
CA ALA A 368 -2.18 2.85 -12.13
C ALA A 368 -3.19 3.60 -13.01
N LEU A 369 -4.19 2.89 -13.54
CA LEU A 369 -5.18 3.47 -14.43
C LEU A 369 -6.05 4.50 -13.72
N ASN A 370 -6.60 4.25 -12.52
CA ASN A 370 -7.49 5.27 -11.93
C ASN A 370 -6.73 6.53 -11.53
N ILE A 371 -5.48 6.42 -11.05
CA ILE A 371 -4.66 7.61 -10.78
C ILE A 371 -4.43 8.38 -12.08
N SER A 372 -4.05 7.69 -13.15
CA SER A 372 -3.81 8.29 -14.46
C SER A 372 -5.05 8.98 -15.02
N VAL A 373 -6.22 8.35 -14.89
CA VAL A 373 -7.51 8.90 -15.33
C VAL A 373 -7.94 10.09 -14.47
N THR A 374 -7.64 10.06 -13.17
CA THR A 374 -7.90 11.17 -12.25
C THR A 374 -7.06 12.40 -12.61
N ILE A 375 -5.77 12.19 -12.88
CA ILE A 375 -4.87 13.25 -13.38
C ILE A 375 -5.37 13.76 -14.73
N PHE A 376 -5.69 12.83 -15.65
CA PHE A 376 -6.15 13.14 -17.00
C PHE A 376 -7.41 14.02 -17.01
N GLY A 377 -8.43 13.63 -16.24
CA GLY A 377 -9.70 14.36 -16.16
C GLY A 377 -9.57 15.79 -15.66
N ARG A 378 -8.40 16.17 -15.13
CA ARG A 378 -8.10 17.48 -14.56
C ARG A 378 -6.95 18.19 -15.25
N LEU A 379 -6.44 17.67 -16.37
CA LEU A 379 -5.32 18.26 -17.11
C LEU A 379 -5.53 19.75 -17.42
N SER A 380 -6.77 20.17 -17.68
CA SER A 380 -7.09 21.58 -17.96
C SER A 380 -6.73 22.53 -16.83
N GLN A 381 -6.62 22.05 -15.59
CA GLN A 381 -6.26 22.84 -14.40
C GLN A 381 -4.75 22.92 -14.17
N PHE A 382 -3.98 22.03 -14.79
CA PHE A 382 -2.51 21.97 -14.66
C PHE A 382 -1.82 22.86 -15.71
N SER A 383 -0.60 23.31 -15.38
CA SER A 383 0.25 24.10 -16.26
C SER A 383 0.66 23.29 -17.51
N HIS A 384 1.18 23.97 -18.53
CA HIS A 384 1.69 23.29 -19.73
C HIS A 384 2.83 22.31 -19.39
N GLU A 385 3.75 22.73 -18.51
CA GLU A 385 4.88 21.93 -18.04
C GLU A 385 4.42 20.70 -17.27
N GLU A 386 3.41 20.84 -16.40
CA GLU A 386 2.83 19.73 -15.65
C GLU A 386 2.17 18.70 -16.58
N ARG A 387 1.42 19.14 -17.59
CA ARG A 387 0.84 18.24 -18.60
C ARG A 387 1.90 17.49 -19.38
N GLN A 388 2.97 18.17 -19.78
CA GLN A 388 4.10 17.55 -20.48
C GLN A 388 4.81 16.53 -19.58
N GLN A 389 5.01 16.87 -18.30
CA GLN A 389 5.59 15.96 -17.32
C GLN A 389 4.72 14.71 -17.15
N PHE A 390 3.41 14.84 -17.04
CA PHE A 390 2.49 13.70 -16.96
C PHE A 390 2.58 12.82 -18.21
N GLY A 391 2.52 13.40 -19.42
CA GLY A 391 2.63 12.65 -20.67
C GLY A 391 3.96 11.90 -20.81
N GLN A 392 5.07 12.53 -20.40
CA GLN A 392 6.38 11.88 -20.37
C GLN A 392 6.39 10.69 -19.41
N ARG A 393 5.80 10.83 -18.23
CA ARG A 393 5.74 9.77 -17.21
C ARG A 393 4.86 8.60 -17.62
N VAL A 394 3.75 8.86 -18.32
CA VAL A 394 2.94 7.82 -18.97
C VAL A 394 3.76 7.08 -20.03
N SER A 395 4.52 7.81 -20.85
CA SER A 395 5.41 7.20 -21.86
C SER A 395 6.50 6.34 -21.23
N ASP A 396 7.14 6.82 -20.17
CA ASP A 396 8.16 6.06 -19.43
C ASP A 396 7.56 4.78 -18.84
N CYS A 397 6.35 4.87 -18.29
CA CYS A 397 5.59 3.74 -17.77
C CYS A 397 5.30 2.69 -18.85
N VAL A 398 4.73 3.09 -19.99
CA VAL A 398 4.46 2.17 -21.11
C VAL A 398 5.74 1.49 -21.57
N ARG A 399 6.88 2.20 -21.64
CA ARG A 399 8.18 1.59 -22.00
C ARG A 399 8.69 0.61 -20.95
N LEU A 400 8.56 0.91 -19.66
CA LEU A 400 8.89 -0.04 -18.58
C LEU A 400 8.01 -1.29 -18.68
N TYR A 401 6.71 -1.10 -19.00
CA TYR A 401 5.80 -2.17 -19.35
C TYR A 401 5.99 -2.77 -20.76
N GLY A 402 6.85 -2.23 -21.61
CA GLY A 402 7.33 -2.92 -22.81
C GLY A 402 8.46 -3.92 -22.52
N ALA A 403 9.37 -3.58 -21.60
CA ALA A 403 10.69 -4.25 -21.49
C ALA A 403 10.75 -5.54 -20.64
N SER A 404 10.00 -5.65 -19.53
CA SER A 404 9.92 -6.88 -18.72
C SER A 404 8.91 -7.93 -19.25
N GLY A 405 9.28 -9.21 -19.25
CA GLY A 405 8.53 -10.29 -19.92
C GLY A 405 7.44 -10.98 -19.10
N THR A 406 6.48 -11.54 -19.85
CA THR A 406 5.48 -12.60 -19.61
C THR A 406 4.33 -12.42 -18.62
N ASP A 407 4.40 -11.56 -17.61
CA ASP A 407 3.28 -11.35 -16.67
C ASP A 407 2.83 -9.88 -16.62
N LYS A 408 2.60 -9.25 -17.77
CA LYS A 408 2.25 -7.83 -17.80
C LYS A 408 0.76 -7.55 -17.96
N PRO A 409 0.23 -6.57 -17.20
CA PRO A 409 -1.06 -6.00 -17.51
C PRO A 409 -0.89 -5.12 -18.74
N ASN A 410 -1.62 -5.42 -19.79
CA ASN A 410 -1.75 -4.50 -20.92
C ASN A 410 -2.68 -3.37 -20.46
N LEU A 411 -2.10 -2.19 -20.18
CA LEU A 411 -2.82 -1.03 -19.66
C LEU A 411 -3.91 -0.60 -20.63
N LEU A 412 -3.66 -0.67 -21.93
CA LEU A 412 -4.63 -0.36 -22.98
C LEU A 412 -5.83 -1.33 -22.94
N LEU A 413 -5.58 -2.64 -22.85
CA LEU A 413 -6.61 -3.68 -22.71
C LEU A 413 -7.51 -3.41 -21.51
N LYS A 414 -6.92 -3.08 -20.35
CA LYS A 414 -7.67 -2.83 -19.12
C LYS A 414 -8.41 -1.49 -19.16
N ALA A 415 -7.79 -0.43 -19.70
CA ALA A 415 -8.41 0.89 -19.90
C ALA A 415 -9.61 0.83 -20.86
N CYS A 416 -9.55 -0.03 -21.88
CA CYS A 416 -10.60 -0.18 -22.89
C CYS A 416 -11.65 -1.23 -22.52
N CYS A 417 -11.45 -2.01 -21.45
CA CYS A 417 -12.42 -3.00 -21.00
C CYS A 417 -13.76 -2.33 -20.67
N LEU A 418 -14.86 -2.86 -21.20
CA LEU A 418 -16.18 -2.22 -21.08
C LEU A 418 -16.58 -1.95 -19.62
N LYS A 419 -16.30 -2.91 -18.73
CA LYS A 419 -16.53 -2.76 -17.28
C LYS A 419 -15.84 -1.50 -16.76
N TYR A 420 -14.58 -1.30 -17.13
CA TYR A 420 -13.81 -0.14 -16.70
C TYR A 420 -14.38 1.16 -17.29
N VAL A 421 -14.59 1.21 -18.61
CA VAL A 421 -15.14 2.36 -19.34
C VAL A 421 -16.51 2.78 -18.78
N SER A 422 -17.36 1.82 -18.41
CA SER A 422 -18.70 2.09 -17.88
C SER A 422 -18.70 2.82 -16.53
N ILE A 423 -17.62 2.69 -15.76
CA ILE A 423 -17.43 3.35 -14.47
C ILE A 423 -16.75 4.72 -14.67
N GLN A 424 -16.07 4.94 -15.80
CA GLN A 424 -15.42 6.21 -16.10
C GLN A 424 -16.42 7.27 -16.56
N LYS A 425 -16.58 8.30 -15.72
CA LYS A 425 -17.43 9.48 -15.98
C LYS A 425 -16.62 10.69 -16.47
N VAL A 426 -15.35 10.51 -16.82
CA VAL A 426 -14.49 11.57 -17.35
C VAL A 426 -14.89 11.86 -18.80
N ALA A 427 -15.13 13.13 -19.11
CA ALA A 427 -15.42 13.55 -20.49
C ALA A 427 -14.18 13.42 -21.38
N ASN A 428 -14.38 13.07 -22.65
CA ASN A 428 -13.31 12.88 -23.63
C ASN A 428 -12.31 11.79 -23.22
N TYR A 429 -12.78 10.69 -22.64
CA TYR A 429 -11.92 9.59 -22.17
C TYR A 429 -11.09 8.97 -23.31
N GLU A 430 -11.56 9.06 -24.56
CA GLU A 430 -10.79 8.67 -25.73
C GLU A 430 -9.44 9.38 -25.83
N LYS A 431 -9.32 10.63 -25.37
CA LYS A 431 -8.04 11.35 -25.36
C LYS A 431 -7.04 10.78 -24.35
N PHE A 432 -7.51 10.18 -23.25
CA PHE A 432 -6.64 9.45 -22.34
C PHE A 432 -6.11 8.18 -23.00
N VAL A 433 -6.98 7.46 -23.71
CA VAL A 433 -6.58 6.26 -24.46
C VAL A 433 -5.65 6.61 -25.62
N GLN A 434 -5.86 7.75 -26.29
CA GLN A 434 -4.93 8.28 -27.28
C GLN A 434 -3.55 8.54 -26.66
N LEU A 435 -3.47 9.10 -25.45
CA LEU A 435 -2.19 9.29 -24.75
C LEU A 435 -1.45 7.96 -24.51
N LEU A 436 -2.17 6.88 -24.19
CA LEU A 436 -1.58 5.54 -24.04
C LEU A 436 -1.07 4.98 -25.39
N LEU A 437 -1.82 5.20 -26.47
CA LEU A 437 -1.42 4.80 -27.83
C LEU A 437 -0.20 5.60 -28.31
N ASP A 438 -0.18 6.91 -28.09
CA ASP A 438 0.95 7.81 -28.41
C ASP A 438 2.21 7.44 -27.62
N ALA A 439 2.03 6.90 -26.40
CA ALA A 439 3.11 6.36 -25.57
C ALA A 439 3.67 5.01 -26.08
N GLY A 440 3.05 4.40 -27.10
CA GLY A 440 3.54 3.21 -27.78
C GLY A 440 2.84 1.89 -27.40
N GLU A 441 1.66 1.94 -26.76
CA GLU A 441 0.85 0.74 -26.55
C GLU A 441 0.38 0.15 -27.90
N ASP A 442 0.50 -1.18 -28.07
CA ASP A 442 0.05 -1.88 -29.29
C ASP A 442 -1.48 -2.11 -29.24
N PRO A 443 -2.28 -1.48 -30.12
CA PRO A 443 -3.73 -1.66 -30.16
C PRO A 443 -4.16 -3.10 -30.48
N ASN A 444 -3.27 -3.90 -31.07
CA ASN A 444 -3.51 -5.29 -31.46
C ASN A 444 -2.92 -6.31 -30.45
N ALA A 445 -2.35 -5.85 -29.35
CA ALA A 445 -1.90 -6.73 -28.28
C ALA A 445 -3.09 -7.46 -27.64
N THR A 446 -2.86 -8.72 -27.24
CA THR A 446 -3.93 -9.61 -26.78
C THR A 446 -3.72 -10.10 -25.36
N ASP A 447 -4.81 -10.33 -24.63
CA ASP A 447 -4.82 -11.03 -23.35
C ASP A 447 -4.56 -12.54 -23.51
N LYS A 448 -4.69 -13.29 -22.40
CA LYS A 448 -4.51 -14.75 -22.40
C LYS A 448 -5.58 -15.45 -23.22
N GLU A 449 -6.73 -14.84 -23.44
CA GLU A 449 -7.87 -15.32 -24.19
C GLU A 449 -7.79 -14.93 -25.67
N GLY A 450 -6.76 -14.18 -26.07
CA GLY A 450 -6.60 -13.69 -27.43
C GLY A 450 -7.46 -12.46 -27.76
N ASN A 451 -8.10 -11.84 -26.77
CA ASN A 451 -8.88 -10.62 -26.95
C ASN A 451 -7.94 -9.42 -27.07
N THR A 452 -8.22 -8.54 -28.04
CA THR A 452 -7.62 -7.20 -28.13
C THR A 452 -8.41 -6.18 -27.31
N ALA A 453 -7.90 -4.96 -27.13
CA ALA A 453 -8.61 -3.87 -26.44
C ALA A 453 -10.04 -3.67 -26.99
N LEU A 454 -10.19 -3.76 -28.31
CA LEU A 454 -11.48 -3.63 -28.96
C LEU A 454 -12.41 -4.84 -28.74
N HIS A 455 -11.87 -6.06 -28.54
CA HIS A 455 -12.70 -7.21 -28.14
C HIS A 455 -13.30 -6.98 -26.76
N CYS A 456 -12.47 -6.53 -25.80
CA CYS A 456 -12.89 -6.25 -24.43
C CYS A 456 -13.87 -5.08 -24.33
N LEU A 457 -13.79 -4.11 -25.24
CA LEU A 457 -14.75 -2.99 -25.31
C LEU A 457 -16.10 -3.43 -25.89
N LEU A 458 -16.10 -4.26 -26.93
CA LEU A 458 -17.31 -4.61 -27.69
C LEU A 458 -18.08 -5.82 -27.14
N ALA A 459 -17.45 -6.64 -26.29
CA ALA A 459 -18.06 -7.83 -25.69
C ALA A 459 -19.11 -7.45 -24.63
N LYS A 460 -20.32 -7.10 -25.08
CA LYS A 460 -21.45 -6.69 -24.23
C LYS A 460 -22.28 -7.88 -23.76
N ASN A 461 -22.58 -7.92 -22.47
CA ASN A 461 -23.73 -8.66 -21.93
C ASN A 461 -25.01 -7.78 -21.88
N GLN A 462 -26.17 -8.36 -21.58
CA GLN A 462 -27.45 -7.63 -21.56
C GLN A 462 -27.45 -6.42 -20.60
N VAL A 463 -26.82 -6.53 -19.42
CA VAL A 463 -26.73 -5.44 -18.43
C VAL A 463 -25.81 -4.31 -18.93
N GLU A 464 -24.71 -4.67 -19.57
CA GLU A 464 -23.76 -3.72 -20.16
C GLU A 464 -24.34 -3.01 -21.38
N TYR A 465 -25.27 -3.63 -22.12
CA TYR A 465 -26.03 -2.94 -23.16
C TYR A 465 -26.88 -1.80 -22.57
N GLU A 466 -27.48 -1.98 -21.40
CA GLU A 466 -28.25 -0.92 -20.74
C GLU A 466 -27.34 0.21 -20.25
N LEU A 467 -26.17 -0.11 -19.68
CA LEU A 467 -25.22 0.85 -19.14
C LEU A 467 -24.46 1.64 -20.20
N THR A 468 -24.16 0.99 -21.34
CA THR A 468 -23.35 1.56 -22.42
C THR A 468 -24.15 1.71 -23.70
N SER A 469 -25.49 1.76 -23.58
CA SER A 469 -26.35 2.03 -24.74
C SER A 469 -25.86 3.33 -25.33
N PRO A 470 -25.33 3.32 -26.57
CA PRO A 470 -24.81 4.54 -27.17
C PRO A 470 -25.92 5.59 -27.37
N TRP A 471 -27.19 5.18 -27.21
CA TRP A 471 -28.39 5.93 -27.53
C TRP A 471 -29.47 5.63 -26.49
N ASP A 472 -29.73 6.62 -25.64
CA ASP A 472 -30.72 6.70 -24.57
C ASP A 472 -31.75 5.55 -24.57
N ASN A 473 -31.60 4.59 -23.65
CA ASN A 473 -32.73 3.75 -23.28
C ASN A 473 -33.75 4.65 -22.56
N PRO A 474 -34.98 4.82 -23.08
CA PRO A 474 -35.94 5.76 -22.50
C PRO A 474 -36.34 5.42 -21.05
N THR A 475 -36.11 4.19 -20.58
CA THR A 475 -36.38 3.79 -19.19
C THR A 475 -35.25 4.11 -18.22
N SER A 476 -34.06 4.54 -18.69
CA SER A 476 -32.89 4.86 -17.87
C SER A 476 -32.54 6.35 -17.88
N ALA A 477 -33.56 7.22 -17.92
CA ALA A 477 -33.45 8.69 -17.93
C ALA A 477 -32.78 9.24 -16.65
N GLY A 478 -31.46 9.08 -16.58
CA GLY A 478 -30.63 9.50 -15.45
C GLY A 478 -29.19 8.96 -15.48
N ARG A 479 -28.92 7.84 -16.17
CA ARG A 479 -27.56 7.27 -16.28
C ARG A 479 -26.84 7.72 -17.57
N SER A 480 -26.39 8.97 -17.52
CA SER A 480 -25.30 9.70 -18.20
C SER A 480 -24.95 9.45 -19.68
N SER A 481 -25.21 10.46 -20.51
CA SER A 481 -24.72 10.60 -21.90
C SER A 481 -23.19 10.57 -22.06
N THR A 482 -22.41 10.66 -20.99
CA THR A 482 -20.94 10.63 -21.06
C THR A 482 -20.41 9.24 -21.35
N VAL A 483 -20.97 8.19 -20.73
CA VAL A 483 -20.53 6.80 -20.93
C VAL A 483 -20.78 6.35 -22.37
N SER A 484 -21.96 6.69 -22.91
CA SER A 484 -22.32 6.40 -24.31
C SER A 484 -21.42 7.12 -25.30
N LYS A 485 -21.12 8.42 -25.06
CA LYS A 485 -20.16 9.19 -25.87
C LYS A 485 -18.76 8.59 -25.82
N ASN A 486 -18.25 8.29 -24.63
CA ASN A 486 -16.94 7.68 -24.44
C ASN A 486 -16.85 6.33 -25.16
N TYR A 487 -17.88 5.48 -25.06
CA TYR A 487 -17.92 4.18 -25.75
C TYR A 487 -17.80 4.33 -27.28
N VAL A 488 -18.58 5.23 -27.89
CA VAL A 488 -18.52 5.46 -29.35
C VAL A 488 -17.18 6.06 -29.75
N ALA A 489 -16.71 7.08 -29.02
CA ALA A 489 -15.45 7.75 -29.31
C ALA A 489 -14.24 6.80 -29.20
N LEU A 490 -14.20 5.97 -28.15
CA LEU A 490 -13.18 4.93 -27.98
C LEU A 490 -13.23 3.87 -29.08
N THR A 491 -14.43 3.43 -29.48
CA THR A 491 -14.57 2.44 -30.56
C THR A 491 -13.99 3.00 -31.87
N ARG A 492 -14.27 4.26 -32.19
CA ARG A 492 -13.69 4.94 -33.36
C ARG A 492 -12.17 5.06 -33.26
N LEU A 493 -11.67 5.55 -32.13
CA LEU A 493 -10.24 5.71 -31.88
C LEU A 493 -9.46 4.39 -32.06
N LEU A 494 -9.97 3.29 -31.49
CA LEU A 494 -9.32 1.99 -31.61
C LEU A 494 -9.31 1.48 -33.07
N LEU A 495 -10.37 1.74 -33.83
CA LEU A 495 -10.42 1.41 -35.25
C LEU A 495 -9.46 2.28 -36.07
N GLU A 496 -9.38 3.58 -35.78
CA GLU A 496 -8.48 4.53 -36.44
C GLU A 496 -7.00 4.27 -36.12
N SER A 497 -6.69 3.74 -34.94
CA SER A 497 -5.33 3.34 -34.52
C SER A 497 -4.85 2.02 -35.14
N GLY A 498 -5.60 1.42 -36.06
CA GLY A 498 -5.15 0.26 -36.84
C GLY A 498 -5.45 -1.09 -36.18
N CYS A 499 -6.51 -1.18 -35.37
CA CYS A 499 -7.00 -2.46 -34.89
C CYS A 499 -7.39 -3.39 -36.05
N HIS A 500 -6.94 -4.64 -36.00
CA HIS A 500 -7.32 -5.68 -36.95
C HIS A 500 -8.76 -6.15 -36.69
N VAL A 501 -9.68 -5.77 -37.57
CA VAL A 501 -11.12 -6.08 -37.41
C VAL A 501 -11.46 -7.57 -37.61
N ASP A 502 -10.55 -8.34 -38.20
CA ASP A 502 -10.70 -9.77 -38.49
C ASP A 502 -9.86 -10.67 -37.57
N GLN A 503 -9.08 -10.09 -36.65
CA GLN A 503 -8.32 -10.84 -35.67
C GLN A 503 -9.28 -11.65 -34.78
N ARG A 504 -8.97 -12.94 -34.60
CA ARG A 504 -9.77 -13.88 -33.82
C ARG A 504 -9.21 -14.06 -32.42
N ASN A 505 -10.09 -14.02 -31.42
CA ASN A 505 -9.76 -14.51 -30.08
C ASN A 505 -9.74 -16.06 -30.03
N LYS A 506 -9.43 -16.65 -28.87
CA LYS A 506 -9.41 -18.11 -28.69
C LYS A 506 -10.78 -18.78 -28.89
N ALA A 507 -11.87 -18.04 -28.71
CA ALA A 507 -13.23 -18.51 -29.00
C ALA A 507 -13.57 -18.44 -30.51
N GLY A 508 -12.66 -17.93 -31.33
CA GLY A 508 -12.85 -17.78 -32.77
C GLY A 508 -13.68 -16.56 -33.18
N VAL A 509 -14.03 -15.69 -32.22
CA VAL A 509 -14.84 -14.49 -32.46
C VAL A 509 -13.96 -13.35 -32.97
N THR A 510 -14.43 -12.62 -33.98
CA THR A 510 -13.76 -11.42 -34.52
C THR A 510 -14.40 -10.12 -34.05
N ILE A 511 -13.67 -9.01 -34.14
CA ILE A 511 -14.20 -7.65 -33.93
C ILE A 511 -15.38 -7.36 -34.86
N LEU A 512 -15.27 -7.73 -36.14
CA LEU A 512 -16.33 -7.50 -37.14
C LEU A 512 -17.63 -8.22 -36.77
N GLU A 513 -17.55 -9.44 -36.23
CA GLU A 513 -18.71 -10.18 -35.71
C GLU A 513 -19.34 -9.49 -34.50
N LEU A 514 -18.52 -8.99 -33.56
CA LEU A 514 -19.01 -8.23 -32.41
C LEU A 514 -19.70 -6.92 -32.82
N LEU A 515 -19.13 -6.17 -33.79
CA LEU A 515 -19.76 -4.96 -34.34
C LEU A 515 -21.10 -5.27 -35.01
N LYS A 516 -21.18 -6.34 -35.82
CA LYS A 516 -22.43 -6.79 -36.45
C LYS A 516 -23.48 -7.19 -35.43
N ARG A 517 -23.09 -7.89 -34.37
CA ARG A 517 -23.97 -8.24 -33.25
C ARG A 517 -24.50 -6.99 -32.55
N ASN A 518 -23.61 -6.05 -32.23
CA ASN A 518 -23.98 -4.79 -31.58
C ASN A 518 -24.95 -3.95 -32.43
N ARG A 519 -24.75 -3.90 -33.76
CA ARG A 519 -25.67 -3.26 -34.69
C ARG A 519 -27.07 -3.88 -34.66
N LYS A 520 -27.18 -5.20 -34.80
CA LYS A 520 -28.47 -5.91 -34.76
C LYS A 520 -29.20 -5.68 -33.44
N MET A 521 -28.46 -5.70 -32.33
CA MET A 521 -29.04 -5.42 -31.01
C MET A 521 -29.56 -4.00 -30.92
N GLN A 522 -28.85 -2.99 -31.45
CA GLN A 522 -29.34 -1.60 -31.49
C GLN A 522 -30.63 -1.47 -32.32
N GLU A 523 -30.69 -2.12 -33.49
CA GLU A 523 -31.87 -2.10 -34.37
C GLU A 523 -33.13 -2.62 -33.65
N ASN A 524 -33.00 -3.57 -32.71
CA ASN A 524 -34.13 -4.09 -31.92
C ASN A 524 -34.74 -3.08 -30.94
N PHE A 525 -34.02 -2.03 -30.53
CA PHE A 525 -34.51 -1.05 -29.55
C PHE A 525 -35.20 0.17 -30.18
N ASN A 526 -35.35 0.20 -31.51
CA ASN A 526 -36.03 1.27 -32.27
C ASN A 526 -35.53 2.70 -31.94
N THR A 527 -34.26 2.82 -31.54
CA THR A 527 -33.59 4.08 -31.19
C THR A 527 -32.76 4.64 -32.36
N LYS A 528 -32.15 5.81 -32.14
CA LYS A 528 -31.30 6.61 -33.07
C LYS A 528 -30.47 5.76 -34.07
N PRO A 529 -30.18 6.29 -35.28
CA PRO A 529 -29.45 5.56 -36.31
C PRO A 529 -28.08 5.07 -35.84
N PHE A 530 -27.68 3.86 -36.29
CA PHE A 530 -26.35 3.30 -36.05
C PHE A 530 -25.26 4.27 -36.49
N ASP A 531 -24.17 4.34 -35.72
CA ASP A 531 -23.08 5.27 -35.98
C ASP A 531 -22.56 5.13 -37.42
N ARG A 532 -22.51 6.25 -38.15
CA ARG A 532 -22.18 6.25 -39.59
C ARG A 532 -20.80 5.67 -39.87
N TYR A 533 -19.82 5.98 -39.03
CA TYR A 533 -18.46 5.47 -39.19
C TYR A 533 -18.42 3.96 -38.91
N LEU A 534 -19.02 3.52 -37.80
CA LEU A 534 -19.08 2.08 -37.50
C LEU A 534 -19.84 1.29 -38.56
N LYS A 535 -20.88 1.88 -39.19
CA LYS A 535 -21.58 1.27 -40.32
C LYS A 535 -20.63 1.02 -41.49
N GLN A 536 -19.81 2.00 -41.85
CA GLN A 536 -18.82 1.87 -42.91
C GLN A 536 -17.82 0.75 -42.61
N VAL A 537 -17.37 0.63 -41.36
CA VAL A 537 -16.45 -0.44 -40.94
C VAL A 537 -17.12 -1.82 -41.00
N VAL A 538 -18.39 -1.93 -40.59
CA VAL A 538 -19.16 -3.19 -40.68
C VAL A 538 -19.36 -3.65 -42.12
N ASP A 539 -19.54 -2.69 -43.03
CA ASP A 539 -19.80 -2.91 -44.45
C ASP A 539 -18.47 -2.96 -45.27
N ALA A 540 -17.31 -2.71 -44.65
CA ALA A 540 -16.02 -2.67 -45.32
C ALA A 540 -15.50 -4.07 -45.72
N VAL A 541 -14.80 -4.10 -46.86
CA VAL A 541 -14.06 -5.27 -47.33
C VAL A 541 -12.69 -5.30 -46.64
N LEU A 542 -12.26 -6.47 -46.17
CA LEU A 542 -10.97 -6.61 -45.49
C LEU A 542 -9.80 -6.31 -46.45
N PRO A 543 -8.68 -5.76 -45.96
CA PRO A 543 -7.46 -5.63 -46.75
C PRO A 543 -7.02 -6.97 -47.36
N LEU A 544 -6.39 -6.95 -48.55
CA LEU A 544 -5.90 -8.16 -49.22
C LEU A 544 -4.91 -8.95 -48.34
N THR A 545 -4.14 -8.26 -47.50
CA THR A 545 -3.22 -8.88 -46.53
C THR A 545 -3.95 -9.78 -45.54
N CYS A 546 -5.08 -9.33 -44.99
CA CYS A 546 -5.96 -10.11 -44.12
C CYS A 546 -6.48 -11.36 -44.83
N TYR A 547 -7.01 -11.21 -46.05
CA TYR A 547 -7.48 -12.36 -46.84
C TYR A 547 -6.36 -13.36 -47.14
N SER A 548 -5.16 -12.86 -47.47
CA SER A 548 -4.00 -13.70 -47.73
C SER A 548 -3.62 -14.52 -46.50
N ALA A 549 -3.57 -13.88 -45.32
CA ALA A 549 -3.31 -14.57 -44.05
C ALA A 549 -4.36 -15.64 -43.73
N GLN A 550 -5.65 -15.32 -43.90
CA GLN A 550 -6.75 -16.26 -43.68
C GLN A 550 -6.65 -17.49 -44.60
N VAL A 551 -6.29 -17.30 -45.88
CA VAL A 551 -6.08 -18.40 -46.84
C VAL A 551 -4.89 -19.26 -46.43
N ILE A 552 -3.76 -18.66 -46.06
CA ILE A 552 -2.55 -19.38 -45.60
C ILE A 552 -2.90 -20.27 -44.40
N ARG A 553 -3.64 -19.75 -43.42
CA ARG A 553 -4.11 -20.52 -42.25
C ARG A 553 -5.10 -21.61 -42.60
N LYS A 554 -6.12 -21.29 -43.41
CA LYS A 554 -7.15 -22.24 -43.83
C LYS A 554 -6.54 -23.48 -44.47
N HIS A 555 -5.46 -23.29 -45.24
CA HIS A 555 -4.74 -24.38 -45.90
C HIS A 555 -3.54 -24.91 -45.11
N LYS A 556 -3.35 -24.49 -43.85
CA LYS A 556 -2.26 -24.92 -42.95
C LYS A 556 -0.87 -24.85 -43.60
N ARG A 557 -0.64 -23.83 -44.43
CA ARG A 557 0.65 -23.65 -45.14
C ARG A 557 1.74 -23.26 -44.14
N SER A 558 2.96 -23.75 -44.38
CA SER A 558 4.13 -23.38 -43.56
C SER A 558 4.41 -21.88 -43.70
N THR A 559 4.62 -21.21 -42.57
CA THR A 559 5.01 -19.78 -42.52
C THR A 559 6.47 -19.60 -42.13
N LYS A 560 7.23 -20.67 -41.90
CA LYS A 560 8.61 -20.62 -41.36
C LYS A 560 9.56 -19.77 -42.20
N ASP A 561 9.31 -19.70 -43.51
CA ASP A 561 10.15 -18.97 -44.48
C ASP A 561 9.74 -17.50 -44.61
N LEU A 562 8.66 -17.07 -43.96
CA LEU A 562 8.25 -15.66 -43.93
C LEU A 562 9.06 -14.87 -42.89
N PRO A 563 9.28 -13.56 -43.09
CA PRO A 563 9.77 -12.68 -42.02
C PRO A 563 8.94 -12.82 -40.74
N LEU A 564 9.58 -12.72 -39.57
CA LEU A 564 8.92 -12.91 -38.26
C LEU A 564 7.65 -12.06 -38.11
N ALA A 565 7.66 -10.82 -38.59
CA ALA A 565 6.50 -9.94 -38.58
C ALA A 565 5.31 -10.53 -39.37
N LEU A 566 5.54 -11.14 -40.54
CA LEU A 566 4.50 -11.80 -41.33
C LEU A 566 4.07 -13.14 -40.72
N GLN A 567 4.98 -13.86 -40.06
CA GLN A 567 4.60 -15.06 -39.30
C GLN A 567 3.62 -14.71 -38.16
N LEU A 568 3.92 -13.64 -37.43
CA LEU A 568 3.07 -13.13 -36.36
C LEU A 568 1.74 -12.60 -36.91
N PHE A 569 1.77 -11.86 -38.03
CA PHE A 569 0.57 -11.39 -38.71
C PHE A 569 -0.32 -12.56 -39.14
N VAL A 570 0.22 -13.54 -39.88
CA VAL A 570 -0.52 -14.73 -40.29
C VAL A 570 -1.01 -15.54 -39.09
N ARG A 571 -0.34 -15.50 -37.93
CA ARG A 571 -0.83 -16.18 -36.72
C ARG A 571 -2.01 -15.44 -36.04
N ARG A 572 -2.13 -14.13 -36.23
CA ARG A 572 -3.13 -13.26 -35.59
C ARG A 572 -4.43 -13.14 -36.39
N HIS A 573 -4.33 -13.08 -37.73
CA HIS A 573 -5.44 -13.17 -38.69
C HIS A 573 -5.81 -14.62 -38.98
#